data_AF-A0A842PI67-F1
#
_entry.id   AF-A0A842PI67-F1
#
_cell.length_a   1.000
_cell.length_b   1.000
_cell.length_c   1.000
_cell.angle_alpha   90.00
_cell.angle_beta   90.00
_cell.angle_gamma   90.00
#
_symmetry.space_group_name_H-M   'P 1'
#
loop_
_entity.id
_entity.type
_entity.pdbx_description
1 polymer ?
#
loop_
_entity_poly.entity_id
_entity_poly.type
_entity_poly.pdbx_seq_one_letter_code
_entity_poly.pdbx_strand_id
1 'polypeptide(L)'
;MEERVDYIPRYEYERLESDYRRLRRKYEETEAYKADLEKLVSKARSPPLDCGFVVEKTEEGAIVNLNGALKALPYGTLTAEEIGELQEGKYVFIGRIPDRNNPSGFTIGITKVYDRMVDLEVGEIEELRKDDDEDGWIAEISTGKGRGRLYKKLREEDKEMVKEGMKVGLL
;
A
#
# COMPACT_ATOMS: atom_id res chain seq x y z
N MET A 1 1.93 -70.05 0.14
CA MET A 1 2.10 -68.79 0.89
C MET A 1 0.71 -68.36 1.30
N GLU A 2 0.33 -68.59 2.56
CA GLU A 2 -0.94 -68.07 3.08
C GLU A 2 -0.78 -66.56 3.30
N GLU A 3 -1.53 -65.76 2.53
CA GLU A 3 -1.72 -64.34 2.81
C GLU A 3 -2.50 -64.25 4.14
N ARG A 4 -1.80 -63.89 5.22
CA ARG A 4 -2.44 -63.46 6.46
C ARG A 4 -3.21 -62.18 6.13
N VAL A 5 -4.51 -62.30 5.91
CA VAL A 5 -5.40 -61.15 5.82
C VAL A 5 -5.45 -60.56 7.23
N ASP A 6 -4.75 -59.45 7.44
CA ASP A 6 -4.79 -58.71 8.70
C ASP A 6 -6.25 -58.32 9.00
N TYR A 7 -6.84 -59.00 9.99
CA TYR A 7 -8.20 -58.71 10.43
C TYR A 7 -8.18 -57.38 11.19
N ILE A 8 -8.62 -56.31 10.54
CA ILE A 8 -8.81 -55.01 11.18
C ILE A 8 -10.12 -55.04 11.96
N PRO A 9 -10.10 -54.88 13.30
CA PRO A 9 -11.31 -54.81 14.10
C PRO A 9 -12.23 -53.67 13.64
N ARG A 10 -13.54 -53.93 13.59
CA ARG A 10 -14.55 -52.97 13.10
C ARG A 10 -14.47 -51.59 13.77
N TYR A 11 -14.09 -51.52 15.04
CA TYR A 11 -13.93 -50.26 15.77
C TYR A 11 -12.77 -49.40 15.25
N GLU A 12 -11.70 -50.01 14.73
CA GLU A 12 -10.56 -49.30 14.14
C GLU A 12 -10.94 -48.71 12.80
N TYR A 13 -11.73 -49.44 12.02
CA TYR A 13 -12.28 -48.94 10.75
C TYR A 13 -13.21 -47.74 10.97
N GLU A 14 -14.13 -47.82 11.93
CA GLU A 14 -15.05 -46.72 12.27
C GLU A 14 -14.31 -45.47 12.78
N ARG A 15 -13.22 -45.68 13.56
CA ARG A 15 -12.36 -44.60 14.02
C ARG A 15 -11.63 -43.92 12.86
N LEU A 16 -11.02 -44.72 11.98
CA LEU A 16 -10.29 -44.23 10.81
C LEU A 16 -11.20 -43.48 9.84
N GLU A 17 -12.43 -43.98 9.64
CA GLU A 17 -13.42 -43.32 8.79
C GLU A 17 -13.86 -41.97 9.36
N SER A 18 -14.03 -41.88 10.68
CA SER A 18 -14.34 -40.61 11.36
C SER A 18 -13.21 -39.60 11.24
N ASP A 19 -11.96 -40.04 11.43
CA ASP A 19 -10.78 -39.19 11.29
C ASP A 19 -10.57 -38.75 9.84
N TYR A 20 -10.81 -39.63 8.86
CA TYR A 20 -10.79 -39.29 7.44
C TYR A 20 -11.85 -38.24 7.09
N ARG A 21 -13.08 -38.37 7.59
CA ARG A 21 -14.14 -37.36 7.38
C ARG A 21 -13.78 -36.01 8.01
N ARG A 22 -13.17 -36.00 9.20
CA ARG A 22 -12.70 -34.78 9.85
C ARG A 22 -11.57 -34.13 9.07
N LEU A 23 -10.60 -34.91 8.62
CA LEU A 23 -9.48 -34.41 7.83
C LEU A 23 -9.95 -33.85 6.48
N ARG A 24 -10.89 -34.54 5.83
CA ARG A 24 -11.50 -34.09 4.59
C ARG A 24 -12.22 -32.75 4.74
N ARG A 25 -13.01 -32.56 5.80
CA ARG A 25 -13.65 -31.26 6.08
C ARG A 25 -12.63 -30.14 6.27
N LYS A 26 -11.57 -30.39 7.03
CA LYS A 26 -10.48 -29.41 7.19
C LYS A 26 -9.81 -29.09 5.86
N TYR A 27 -9.60 -30.10 5.02
CA TYR A 27 -9.02 -29.91 3.70
C TYR A 27 -9.93 -29.04 2.80
N GLU A 28 -11.23 -29.34 2.77
CA GLU A 28 -12.24 -28.56 2.03
C GLU A 28 -12.31 -27.11 2.55
N GLU A 29 -12.24 -26.88 3.86
CA GLU A 29 -12.16 -25.53 4.45
C GLU A 29 -10.88 -24.80 4.01
N THR A 30 -9.73 -25.47 4.01
CA THR A 30 -8.46 -24.86 3.57
C THR A 30 -8.42 -24.58 2.07
N GLU A 31 -9.02 -25.43 1.23
CA GLU A 31 -9.14 -25.17 -0.20
C GLU A 31 -10.05 -23.99 -0.49
N ALA A 32 -11.18 -23.87 0.21
CA ALA A 32 -12.06 -22.71 0.11
C ALA A 32 -11.32 -21.42 0.50
N TYR A 33 -10.58 -21.45 1.62
CA TYR A 33 -9.76 -20.31 2.05
C TYR A 33 -8.68 -19.94 1.02
N LYS A 34 -8.01 -20.94 0.43
CA LYS A 34 -7.03 -20.72 -0.63
C LYS A 34 -7.66 -20.08 -1.87
N ALA A 35 -8.82 -20.55 -2.31
CA ALA A 35 -9.53 -20.00 -3.46
C ALA A 35 -9.94 -18.53 -3.25
N ASP A 36 -10.35 -18.17 -2.03
CA ASP A 36 -10.67 -16.79 -1.69
C ASP A 36 -9.43 -15.88 -1.65
N LEU A 37 -8.30 -16.38 -1.17
CA LEU A 37 -7.02 -15.68 -1.27
C LEU A 37 -6.58 -15.47 -2.72
N GLU A 38 -6.72 -16.48 -3.58
CA GLU A 38 -6.38 -16.35 -5.01
C GLU A 38 -7.27 -15.34 -5.73
N LYS A 39 -8.56 -15.24 -5.37
CA LYS A 39 -9.45 -14.18 -5.86
C LYS A 39 -9.02 -12.79 -5.40
N LEU A 40 -8.55 -12.65 -4.16
CA LEU A 40 -8.02 -11.37 -3.66
C LEU A 40 -6.72 -10.99 -4.37
N VAL A 41 -5.81 -11.94 -4.57
CA VAL A 41 -4.54 -11.74 -5.27
C VAL A 41 -4.74 -11.39 -6.75
N SER A 42 -5.66 -12.07 -7.44
CA SER A 42 -5.96 -11.77 -8.85
C SER A 42 -6.59 -10.39 -9.03
N LYS A 43 -7.41 -9.93 -8.08
CA LYS A 43 -7.93 -8.55 -8.06
C LYS A 43 -6.86 -7.51 -7.68
N ALA A 44 -5.91 -7.86 -6.81
CA ALA A 44 -4.77 -7.01 -6.48
C ALA A 44 -3.73 -6.91 -7.62
N ARG A 45 -3.62 -7.95 -8.47
CA ARG A 45 -2.81 -7.95 -9.71
C ARG A 45 -3.37 -7.06 -10.84
N SER A 46 -4.41 -6.28 -10.57
CA SER A 46 -4.82 -5.20 -11.46
C SER A 46 -3.61 -4.31 -11.76
N PRO A 47 -3.48 -3.77 -13.00
CA PRO A 47 -2.42 -2.82 -13.32
C PRO A 47 -2.41 -1.69 -12.29
N PRO A 48 -1.23 -1.10 -12.00
CA PRO A 48 -1.13 -0.01 -11.04
C PRO A 48 -2.13 1.09 -11.43
N LEU A 49 -2.88 1.55 -10.42
CA LEU A 49 -3.92 2.57 -10.59
C LEU A 49 -3.30 3.90 -11.03
N ASP A 50 -2.14 4.22 -10.48
CA ASP A 50 -1.43 5.46 -10.77
C ASP A 50 0.08 5.29 -10.49
N CYS A 51 0.87 6.25 -10.96
CA CYS A 51 2.29 6.37 -10.68
C CYS A 51 2.60 7.74 -10.06
N GLY A 52 3.49 7.74 -9.09
CA GLY A 52 3.97 8.96 -8.44
C GLY A 52 5.41 8.83 -8.01
N PHE A 53 5.92 9.83 -7.32
CA PHE A 53 7.27 9.78 -6.74
C PHE A 53 7.23 10.13 -5.26
N VAL A 54 8.16 9.54 -4.51
CA VAL A 54 8.25 9.72 -3.06
C VAL A 54 8.82 11.10 -2.77
N VAL A 55 8.16 11.82 -1.88
CA VAL A 55 8.61 13.12 -1.38
C VAL A 55 9.27 12.96 -0.02
N GLU A 56 8.63 12.19 0.88
CA GLU A 56 9.10 11.97 2.23
C GLU A 56 8.71 10.57 2.71
N LYS A 57 9.60 9.97 3.51
CA LYS A 57 9.42 8.66 4.10
C LYS A 57 8.86 8.79 5.52
N THR A 58 7.80 8.06 5.87
CA THR A 58 7.29 7.96 7.24
C THR A 58 7.44 6.54 7.78
N GLU A 59 7.15 6.33 9.07
CA GLU A 59 7.29 5.02 9.71
C GLU A 59 6.31 3.98 9.14
N GLU A 60 5.06 4.39 8.87
CA GLU A 60 3.98 3.51 8.40
C GLU A 60 3.71 3.61 6.89
N GLY A 61 4.36 4.54 6.18
CA GLY A 61 4.09 4.81 4.77
C GLY A 61 5.02 5.85 4.15
N ALA A 62 4.57 6.51 3.09
CA ALA A 62 5.29 7.62 2.49
C ALA A 62 4.34 8.68 1.96
N ILE A 63 4.82 9.92 1.91
CA ILE A 63 4.16 11.00 1.18
C ILE A 63 4.60 10.89 -0.27
N VAL A 64 3.64 10.70 -1.16
CA VAL A 64 3.85 10.52 -2.59
C VAL A 64 3.18 11.68 -3.33
N ASN A 65 3.90 12.27 -4.28
CA ASN A 65 3.30 13.21 -5.23
C ASN A 65 2.71 12.44 -6.41
N LEU A 66 1.41 12.60 -6.60
CA LEU A 66 0.63 12.03 -7.69
C LEU A 66 0.09 13.14 -8.56
N ASN A 67 0.68 13.29 -9.74
CA ASN A 67 0.23 14.26 -10.74
C ASN A 67 0.03 15.68 -10.16
N GLY A 68 0.85 16.08 -9.18
CA GLY A 68 0.78 17.38 -8.52
C GLY A 68 0.04 17.39 -7.18
N ALA A 69 -0.63 16.32 -6.75
CA ALA A 69 -1.27 16.21 -5.44
C ALA A 69 -0.42 15.38 -4.47
N LEU A 70 -0.29 15.83 -3.21
CA LEU A 70 0.45 15.10 -2.19
C LEU A 70 -0.51 14.15 -1.46
N LYS A 71 -0.16 12.86 -1.40
CA LYS A 71 -0.93 11.87 -0.66
C LYS A 71 -0.03 11.03 0.24
N ALA A 72 -0.43 10.89 1.49
CA ALA A 72 0.13 9.93 2.43
C ALA A 72 -0.43 8.55 2.10
N LEU A 73 0.45 7.60 1.78
CA LEU A 73 0.07 6.26 1.38
C LEU A 73 0.83 5.21 2.18
N PRO A 74 0.15 4.14 2.63
CA PRO A 74 0.80 3.07 3.37
C PRO A 74 1.70 2.24 2.46
N TYR A 75 2.71 1.62 3.08
CA TYR A 75 3.49 0.56 2.43
C TYR A 75 2.65 -0.70 2.33
N GLY A 76 2.13 -0.98 1.14
CA GLY A 76 1.24 -2.11 0.93
C GLY A 76 1.97 -3.43 0.85
N THR A 77 2.38 -3.78 -0.36
CA THR A 77 3.03 -5.08 -0.65
C THR A 77 4.55 -5.00 -0.69
N LEU A 78 5.12 -3.86 -0.28
CA LEU A 78 6.56 -3.67 -0.27
C LEU A 78 7.22 -4.50 0.83
N THR A 79 8.35 -5.09 0.48
CA THR A 79 9.21 -5.79 1.44
C THR A 79 9.99 -4.81 2.31
N ALA A 80 10.47 -5.27 3.46
CA ALA A 80 11.29 -4.44 4.36
C ALA A 80 12.58 -3.94 3.67
N GLU A 81 13.14 -4.72 2.76
CA GLU A 81 14.30 -4.35 1.93
C GLU A 81 13.95 -3.21 0.98
N GLU A 82 12.85 -3.32 0.22
CA GLU A 82 12.38 -2.25 -0.67
C GLU A 82 12.02 -0.97 0.08
N ILE A 83 11.44 -1.08 1.28
CA ILE A 83 11.18 0.07 2.16
C ILE A 83 12.50 0.69 2.61
N GLY A 84 13.53 -0.10 2.92
CA GLY A 84 14.86 0.37 3.29
C GLY A 84 15.56 1.14 2.17
N GLU A 85 15.42 0.67 0.93
CA GLU A 85 16.00 1.29 -0.27
C GLU A 85 15.20 2.47 -0.82
N LEU A 86 14.01 2.74 -0.25
CA LEU A 86 13.13 3.81 -0.68
C LEU A 86 13.77 5.17 -0.35
N GLN A 87 14.00 5.98 -1.38
CA GLN A 87 14.60 7.32 -1.27
C GLN A 87 13.62 8.37 -1.79
N GLU A 88 13.73 9.59 -1.27
CA GLU A 88 13.07 10.78 -1.83
C GLU A 88 13.43 10.88 -3.32
N GLY A 89 12.44 11.10 -4.19
CA GLY A 89 12.62 11.14 -5.65
C GLY A 89 12.41 9.83 -6.39
N LYS A 90 12.37 8.67 -5.71
CA LYS A 90 12.08 7.40 -6.39
C LYS A 90 10.62 7.33 -6.85
N TYR A 91 10.43 6.81 -8.06
CA TYR A 91 9.10 6.50 -8.57
C TYR A 91 8.50 5.27 -7.88
N VAL A 92 7.20 5.35 -7.60
CA VAL A 92 6.42 4.29 -6.97
C VAL A 92 5.10 4.08 -7.69
N PHE A 93 4.65 2.83 -7.70
CA PHE A 93 3.35 2.45 -8.21
C PHE A 93 2.33 2.32 -7.09
N ILE A 94 1.14 2.84 -7.37
CA ILE A 94 0.02 2.78 -6.46
C ILE A 94 -0.96 1.75 -6.96
N GLY A 95 -1.46 0.93 -6.05
CA GLY A 95 -2.45 -0.07 -6.36
C GLY A 95 -3.41 -0.32 -5.21
N ARG A 96 -4.24 -1.33 -5.41
CA ARG A 96 -5.21 -1.79 -4.40
C ARG A 96 -4.56 -2.85 -3.52
N ILE A 97 -4.53 -2.60 -2.23
CA ILE A 97 -4.07 -3.50 -1.20
C ILE A 97 -5.32 -4.14 -0.58
N PRO A 98 -5.41 -5.48 -0.49
CA PRO A 98 -6.53 -6.14 0.19
C PRO A 98 -6.63 -5.68 1.65
N ASP A 99 -7.79 -5.17 2.04
CA ASP A 99 -8.06 -4.71 3.40
C ASP A 99 -9.45 -5.18 3.84
N ARG A 100 -9.48 -6.08 4.83
CA ARG A 100 -10.72 -6.67 5.34
C ARG A 100 -11.56 -5.68 6.17
N ASN A 101 -10.95 -4.61 6.67
CA ASN A 101 -11.64 -3.63 7.50
C ASN A 101 -12.31 -2.54 6.66
N ASN A 102 -11.98 -2.45 5.37
CA ASN A 102 -12.55 -1.48 4.46
C ASN A 102 -13.84 -2.04 3.81
N PRO A 103 -14.95 -1.27 3.74
CA PRO A 103 -16.19 -1.74 3.11
C PRO A 103 -16.03 -2.09 1.62
N SER A 104 -15.03 -1.55 0.94
CA SER A 104 -14.69 -1.93 -0.43
C SER A 104 -13.84 -3.21 -0.54
N GLY A 105 -13.29 -3.68 0.57
CA GLY A 105 -12.35 -4.80 0.65
C GLY A 105 -10.90 -4.44 0.27
N PHE A 106 -10.62 -3.16 -0.04
CA PHE A 106 -9.31 -2.71 -0.47
C PHE A 106 -8.97 -1.30 0.04
N THR A 107 -7.69 -1.06 0.30
CA THR A 107 -7.12 0.25 0.61
C THR A 107 -6.09 0.62 -0.46
N ILE A 108 -5.94 1.90 -0.76
CA ILE A 108 -4.98 2.38 -1.77
C ILE A 108 -3.62 2.56 -1.11
N GLY A 109 -2.56 2.05 -1.72
CA GLY A 109 -1.21 2.30 -1.22
C GLY A 109 -0.12 1.86 -2.17
N ILE A 110 1.12 1.91 -1.67
CA ILE A 110 2.31 1.67 -2.48
C ILE A 110 2.49 0.18 -2.68
N THR A 111 2.56 -0.23 -3.94
CA THR A 111 2.62 -1.66 -4.32
C THR A 111 3.97 -2.07 -4.87
N LYS A 112 4.70 -1.15 -5.51
CA LYS A 112 6.00 -1.44 -6.12
C LYS A 112 6.86 -0.19 -6.24
N VAL A 113 8.17 -0.36 -6.13
CA VAL A 113 9.18 0.70 -6.39
C VAL A 113 9.72 0.55 -7.81
N TYR A 114 10.07 1.67 -8.44
CA TYR A 114 10.70 1.71 -9.75
C TYR A 114 12.14 2.22 -9.63
N ASP A 115 13.04 1.71 -10.48
CA ASP A 115 14.47 2.09 -10.49
C ASP A 115 14.74 3.46 -11.14
N ARG A 116 13.70 4.27 -11.38
CA ARG A 116 13.87 5.65 -11.85
C ARG A 116 13.70 6.62 -10.70
N MET A 117 14.52 7.65 -10.73
CA MET A 117 14.40 8.82 -9.87
C MET A 117 14.03 10.04 -10.70
N VAL A 118 13.32 10.96 -10.06
CA VAL A 118 13.15 12.33 -10.52
C VAL A 118 14.28 13.17 -9.95
N ASP A 119 14.81 14.11 -10.74
CA ASP A 119 15.59 15.23 -10.20
C ASP A 119 14.64 16.15 -9.43
N LEU A 120 14.48 15.81 -8.16
CA LEU A 120 13.46 16.39 -7.31
C LEU A 120 14.08 17.58 -6.57
N GLU A 121 13.64 18.80 -6.89
CA GLU A 121 13.95 19.94 -6.04
C GLU A 121 13.04 19.83 -4.81
N VAL A 122 13.63 19.38 -3.70
CA VAL A 122 12.94 19.35 -2.40
C VAL A 122 12.85 20.78 -1.91
N GLY A 123 11.62 21.31 -1.86
CA GLY A 123 11.29 22.54 -1.16
C GLY A 123 10.73 22.24 0.23
N GLU A 124 10.80 23.21 1.13
CA GLU A 124 10.17 23.14 2.45
C GLU A 124 9.03 24.16 2.50
N ILE A 125 7.91 23.78 3.10
CA ILE A 125 6.80 24.72 3.27
C ILE A 125 7.13 25.67 4.41
N GLU A 126 7.39 26.93 4.08
CA GLU A 126 7.68 27.96 5.08
C GLU A 126 6.42 28.52 5.72
N GLU A 127 5.33 28.65 4.95
CA GLU A 127 4.09 29.29 5.44
C GLU A 127 2.84 28.73 4.76
N LEU A 128 1.78 28.50 5.53
CA LEU A 128 0.45 28.17 5.03
C LEU A 128 -0.51 29.35 5.26
N ARG A 129 -0.86 30.06 4.20
CA ARG A 129 -1.79 31.19 4.26
C ARG A 129 -3.16 30.82 3.73
N LYS A 130 -4.23 31.31 4.35
CA LYS A 130 -5.58 31.25 3.77
C LYS A 130 -5.71 32.32 2.68
N ASP A 131 -6.15 31.93 1.51
CA ASP A 131 -6.40 32.84 0.39
C ASP A 131 -7.65 33.68 0.71
N ASP A 132 -7.49 35.00 0.67
CA ASP A 132 -8.52 35.94 1.12
C ASP A 132 -9.63 36.15 0.04
N ASP A 133 -9.36 35.77 -1.22
CA ASP A 133 -10.24 36.02 -2.37
C ASP A 133 -10.98 34.76 -2.91
N GLU A 134 -10.50 33.55 -2.60
CA GLU A 134 -11.11 32.27 -2.98
C GLU A 134 -10.91 31.30 -1.82
N ASP A 135 -11.97 30.70 -1.25
CA ASP A 135 -11.93 29.74 -0.13
C ASP A 135 -10.93 28.58 -0.38
N GLY A 136 -9.65 28.83 -0.09
CA GLY A 136 -8.54 27.98 -0.46
C GLY A 136 -7.30 28.34 0.34
N TRP A 137 -6.29 27.48 0.28
CA TRP A 137 -5.04 27.66 1.02
C TRP A 137 -3.89 27.87 0.05
N ILE A 138 -2.86 28.61 0.45
CA ILE A 138 -1.65 28.83 -0.32
C ILE A 138 -0.48 28.35 0.54
N ALA A 139 0.27 27.39 0.04
CA ALA A 139 1.55 26.98 0.60
C ALA A 139 2.68 27.78 -0.05
N GLU A 140 3.44 28.50 0.76
CA GLU A 140 4.72 29.09 0.38
C GLU A 140 5.82 28.04 0.57
N ILE A 141 6.49 27.70 -0.52
CA ILE A 141 7.52 26.66 -0.59
C ILE A 141 8.85 27.32 -0.90
N SER A 142 9.82 27.18 0.00
CA SER A 142 11.19 27.63 -0.25
C SER A 142 12.03 26.49 -0.80
N THR A 143 12.77 26.77 -1.87
CA THR A 143 13.82 25.86 -2.34
C THR A 143 15.14 26.40 -1.79
N GLY A 144 15.74 25.68 -0.83
CA GLY A 144 16.90 26.14 -0.03
C GLY A 144 18.19 26.50 -0.79
N LYS A 145 18.15 26.62 -2.13
CA LYS A 145 19.27 26.99 -3.02
C LYS A 145 19.14 28.42 -3.59
N GLY A 146 18.43 29.32 -2.91
CA GLY A 146 18.26 30.71 -3.35
C GLY A 146 17.42 30.87 -4.63
N ARG A 147 16.68 29.82 -5.03
CA ARG A 147 15.83 29.77 -6.22
C ARG A 147 14.37 30.06 -5.85
N GLY A 148 14.11 31.29 -5.42
CA GLY A 148 12.75 31.83 -5.32
C GLY A 148 11.82 31.14 -4.32
N ARG A 149 10.66 31.79 -4.11
CA ARG A 149 9.53 31.27 -3.34
C ARG A 149 8.49 30.77 -4.33
N LEU A 150 8.00 29.55 -4.12
CA LEU A 150 6.94 28.94 -4.92
C LEU A 150 5.63 28.97 -4.14
N TYR A 151 4.58 29.45 -4.78
CA TYR A 151 3.26 29.52 -4.18
C TYR A 151 2.36 28.47 -4.80
N LYS A 152 1.90 27.51 -4.00
CA LYS A 152 1.00 26.46 -4.46
C LYS A 152 -0.36 26.60 -3.80
N LYS A 153 -1.41 26.74 -4.61
CA LYS A 153 -2.78 26.70 -4.13
C LYS A 153 -3.18 25.28 -3.75
N LEU A 154 -3.74 25.11 -2.57
CA LEU A 154 -4.18 23.87 -1.96
C LEU A 154 -5.70 23.91 -1.77
N ARG A 155 -6.34 22.76 -1.99
CA ARG A 155 -7.73 22.54 -1.59
C ARG A 155 -7.79 22.20 -0.09
N GLU A 156 -8.99 22.26 0.48
CA GLU A 156 -9.19 22.00 1.91
C GLU A 156 -8.72 20.60 2.33
N GLU A 157 -9.00 19.58 1.50
CA GLU A 157 -8.52 18.20 1.69
C GLU A 157 -6.99 18.09 1.64
N ASP A 158 -6.34 18.78 0.70
CA ASP A 158 -4.88 18.76 0.56
C ASP A 158 -4.20 19.47 1.74
N LYS A 159 -4.82 20.51 2.29
CA LYS A 159 -4.29 21.25 3.44
C LYS A 159 -4.22 20.41 4.70
N GLU A 160 -5.16 19.49 4.93
CA GLU A 160 -5.08 18.59 6.10
C GLU A 160 -3.87 17.66 6.06
N MET A 161 -3.35 17.42 4.85
CA MET A 161 -2.22 16.51 4.61
C MET A 161 -0.86 17.21 4.65
N VAL A 162 -0.83 18.52 4.86
CA VAL A 162 0.35 19.36 4.66
C VAL A 162 0.58 20.29 5.86
N LYS A 163 1.83 20.49 6.27
CA LYS A 163 2.21 21.34 7.41
C LYS A 163 3.39 22.24 7.07
N GLU A 164 3.53 23.34 7.80
CA GLU A 164 4.76 24.12 7.81
C GLU A 164 5.93 23.24 8.27
N GLY A 165 7.10 23.44 7.66
CA GLY A 165 8.29 22.61 7.81
C GLY A 165 8.26 21.28 7.04
N MET A 166 7.17 20.97 6.34
CA MET A 166 7.06 19.73 5.57
C MET A 166 7.81 19.86 4.24
N LYS A 167 8.56 18.82 3.89
CA LYS A 167 9.23 18.72 2.59
C LYS A 167 8.23 18.41 1.48
N VAL A 168 8.41 19.08 0.35
CA VAL A 168 7.61 18.88 -0.85
C VAL A 168 8.50 18.72 -2.07
N GLY A 169 8.13 17.80 -2.95
CA GLY A 169 8.86 17.57 -4.19
C GLY A 169 8.33 18.41 -5.33
N LEU A 170 9.21 19.21 -5.91
CA LEU A 170 8.97 20.02 -7.09
C LEU A 170 9.62 19.36 -8.31
N LEU A 171 8.87 19.36 -9.41
CA LEU A 171 9.24 18.84 -10.73
C LEU A 171 9.53 20.00 -11.67
#